data_AF-A0A661C8U2-F1
#
_entry.id   AF-A0A661C8U2-F1
#
_cell.length_a   1.000
_cell.length_b   1.000
_cell.length_c   1.000
_cell.angle_alpha   90.00
_cell.angle_beta   90.00
_cell.angle_gamma   90.00
#
_symmetry.space_group_name_H-M   'P 1'
#
loop_
_entity.id
_entity.type
_entity.pdbx_description
1 polymer ?
#
loop_
_entity_poly.entity_id
_entity_poly.type
_entity_poly.pdbx_seq_one_letter_code
_entity_poly.pdbx_strand_id
1 'polypeptide(L)'
;MKKLFLVTLLAFTLTPTASPAAGCKYVIDCYQLALSDLETARARIKESRAEVNALIERASEIEQLIAKYEAASDQTTHALVKLLDTRLTQIEADYANKEAAFVKKLEATADLTESHYQSAKQADEKIQALLKQLNTSAEQVAKLTSAFSVSSDGNVQVKNLEVSGTLKTTEPVQVKTLMVYNSVANEEGPKAQGNANTLAFWQIPYKDRFKVKGVADLRLNYYNPTLYKKGPATYIDVVEGLEGKVAMLMKASAEGIDPKTMKMINPKFLAGKKTEYYHQFANGWSSDDYDGDTSANVNCATAYAKVTQHYGGCWRYNLGADADSPVQDSHWGPHLYRYTAQSLNLKIDGSDHTRVRRITRYVIF
;
A
#
# COMPACT_ATOMS: atom_id res chain seq x y z
N MET A 1 -43.44 -45.70 37.49
CA MET A 1 -44.84 -45.33 37.79
C MET A 1 -45.65 -44.85 36.57
N LYS A 2 -45.12 -44.09 35.61
CA LYS A 2 -45.90 -43.61 34.44
C LYS A 2 -46.42 -44.70 33.47
N LYS A 3 -45.77 -45.87 33.36
CA LYS A 3 -46.22 -46.99 32.52
C LYS A 3 -47.43 -47.74 33.07
N LEU A 4 -47.68 -47.67 34.38
CA LEU A 4 -48.76 -48.40 35.02
C LEU A 4 -50.11 -47.66 34.85
N PHE A 5 -50.09 -46.32 34.81
CA PHE A 5 -51.28 -45.48 34.71
C PHE A 5 -51.94 -45.49 33.32
N LEU A 6 -51.17 -45.70 32.24
CA LEU A 6 -51.71 -45.73 30.87
C LEU A 6 -52.48 -47.03 30.58
N VAL A 7 -52.09 -48.14 31.22
CA VAL A 7 -52.75 -49.44 31.05
C VAL A 7 -54.10 -49.48 31.78
N THR A 8 -54.23 -48.78 32.91
CA THR A 8 -55.47 -48.78 33.70
C THR A 8 -56.55 -47.87 33.12
N LEU A 9 -56.18 -46.79 32.42
CA LEU A 9 -57.16 -45.82 31.89
C LEU A 9 -57.89 -46.33 30.62
N LEU A 10 -57.26 -47.18 29.81
CA LEU A 10 -57.88 -47.74 28.59
C LEU A 10 -58.82 -48.93 28.86
N ALA A 11 -58.71 -49.58 30.02
CA ALA A 11 -59.58 -50.68 30.39
C ALA A 11 -61.02 -50.24 30.72
N PHE A 12 -61.25 -48.93 30.93
CA PHE A 12 -62.53 -48.41 31.45
C PHE A 12 -63.48 -47.77 30.42
N THR A 13 -63.06 -47.57 29.16
CA THR A 13 -63.90 -46.91 28.14
C THR A 13 -64.43 -47.83 27.05
N LEU A 14 -64.29 -49.16 27.19
CA LEU A 14 -64.74 -50.14 26.20
C LEU A 14 -65.81 -51.08 26.80
N THR A 15 -67.00 -50.57 27.07
CA THR A 15 -68.21 -51.40 27.22
C THR A 15 -68.73 -51.78 25.83
N PRO A 16 -68.75 -53.06 25.42
CA PRO A 16 -69.05 -53.46 24.05
C PRO A 16 -70.54 -53.78 23.84
N THR A 17 -71.16 -53.18 22.82
CA THR A 17 -72.44 -53.64 22.25
C THR A 17 -72.26 -54.43 20.94
N ALA A 18 -71.04 -54.87 20.63
CA ALA A 18 -70.74 -55.72 19.47
C ALA A 18 -69.95 -56.97 19.89
N SER A 19 -70.16 -58.08 19.17
CA SER A 19 -69.61 -59.42 19.42
C SER A 19 -68.21 -59.43 20.06
N PRO A 20 -68.02 -60.08 21.23
CA PRO A 20 -66.81 -60.00 22.05
C PRO A 20 -65.53 -60.51 21.36
N ALA A 21 -65.63 -61.24 20.25
CA ALA A 21 -64.46 -61.73 19.51
C ALA A 21 -63.81 -60.66 18.61
N ALA A 22 -64.60 -59.76 18.01
CA ALA A 22 -64.10 -58.79 17.04
C ALA A 22 -63.43 -57.57 17.71
N GLY A 23 -63.98 -57.10 18.84
CA GLY A 23 -63.41 -55.98 19.61
C GLY A 23 -62.05 -56.30 20.22
N CYS A 24 -61.86 -57.53 20.73
CA CYS A 24 -60.60 -57.97 21.31
C CYS A 24 -59.46 -58.03 20.28
N LYS A 25 -59.75 -58.44 19.04
CA LYS A 25 -58.74 -58.50 17.97
C LYS A 25 -58.21 -57.12 17.61
N TYR A 26 -59.09 -56.14 17.42
CA TYR A 26 -58.71 -54.77 17.09
C TYR A 26 -57.77 -54.17 18.15
N VAL A 27 -58.08 -54.37 19.44
CA VAL A 27 -57.23 -53.89 20.54
C VAL A 27 -55.86 -54.56 20.52
N ILE A 28 -55.79 -55.87 20.28
CA ILE A 28 -54.51 -56.60 20.15
C ILE A 28 -53.69 -56.07 18.98
N ASP A 29 -54.30 -55.88 17.80
CA ASP A 29 -53.63 -55.36 16.60
C ASP A 29 -53.07 -53.95 16.86
N CYS A 30 -53.82 -53.07 17.54
CA CYS A 30 -53.35 -51.74 17.95
C CYS A 30 -52.15 -51.82 18.91
N TYR A 31 -52.15 -52.73 19.88
CA TYR A 31 -51.02 -52.91 20.79
C TYR A 31 -49.78 -53.44 20.07
N GLN A 32 -49.95 -54.39 19.16
CA GLN A 32 -48.84 -54.93 18.36
C GLN A 32 -48.21 -53.84 17.47
N LEU A 33 -49.03 -53.01 16.83
CA LEU A 33 -48.56 -51.85 16.06
C LEU A 33 -47.78 -50.86 16.94
N ALA A 34 -48.34 -50.48 18.10
CA ALA A 34 -47.67 -49.56 19.02
C ALA A 34 -46.34 -50.12 19.56
N LEU A 35 -46.24 -51.43 19.78
CA LEU A 35 -44.98 -52.08 20.16
C LEU A 35 -43.94 -52.04 19.01
N SER A 36 -44.36 -52.32 17.78
CA SER A 36 -43.50 -52.23 16.59
C SER A 36 -42.99 -50.81 16.35
N ASP A 37 -43.86 -49.80 16.50
CA ASP A 37 -43.49 -48.39 16.40
C ASP A 37 -42.48 -47.99 17.49
N LEU A 38 -42.67 -48.47 18.72
CA LEU A 38 -41.75 -48.21 19.83
C LEU A 38 -40.37 -48.84 19.59
N GLU A 39 -40.32 -50.05 19.05
CA GLU A 39 -39.05 -50.72 18.69
C GLU A 39 -38.32 -49.97 17.57
N THR A 40 -39.06 -49.53 16.55
CA THR A 40 -38.54 -48.69 15.47
C THR A 40 -37.99 -47.37 16.00
N ALA A 41 -38.73 -46.70 16.88
CA ALA A 41 -38.29 -45.45 17.51
C ALA A 41 -37.02 -45.64 18.37
N ARG A 42 -36.91 -46.75 19.10
CA ARG A 42 -35.69 -47.09 19.86
C ARG A 42 -34.48 -47.34 18.96
N ALA A 43 -34.68 -48.02 17.83
CA ALA A 43 -33.62 -48.24 16.86
C ALA A 43 -33.10 -46.91 16.29
N ARG A 44 -34.01 -45.99 15.90
CA ARG A 44 -33.65 -44.65 15.43
C ARG A 44 -32.91 -43.83 16.49
N ILE A 45 -33.35 -43.87 17.76
CA ILE A 45 -32.64 -43.17 18.86
C ILE A 45 -31.22 -43.74 19.04
N LYS A 46 -31.04 -45.05 18.90
CA LYS A 46 -29.72 -45.69 19.00
C LYS A 46 -28.79 -45.24 17.87
N GLU A 47 -29.32 -45.14 16.64
CA GLU A 47 -28.60 -44.65 15.46
C GLU A 47 -28.20 -43.18 15.62
N SER A 48 -29.15 -42.29 15.95
CA SER A 48 -28.85 -40.88 16.18
C SER A 48 -27.85 -40.67 17.32
N ARG A 49 -27.86 -41.51 18.37
CA ARG A 49 -26.84 -41.45 19.42
C ARG A 49 -25.45 -41.81 18.91
N ALA A 50 -25.33 -42.77 18.00
CA ALA A 50 -24.06 -43.11 17.37
C ALA A 50 -23.53 -41.96 16.50
N GLU A 51 -24.41 -41.31 15.73
CA GLU A 51 -24.06 -40.12 14.93
C GLU A 51 -23.59 -38.96 15.82
N VAL A 52 -24.30 -38.67 16.92
CA VAL A 52 -23.90 -37.62 17.88
C VAL A 52 -22.54 -37.93 18.49
N ASN A 53 -22.27 -39.17 18.88
CA ASN A 53 -20.96 -39.55 19.41
C ASN A 53 -19.84 -39.35 18.38
N ALA A 54 -20.07 -39.73 17.11
CA ALA A 54 -19.10 -39.50 16.03
C ALA A 54 -18.85 -38.00 15.78
N LEU A 55 -19.88 -37.15 15.92
CA LEU A 55 -19.73 -35.70 15.84
C LEU A 55 -18.93 -35.13 17.02
N ILE A 56 -19.09 -35.67 18.22
CA ILE A 56 -18.30 -35.28 19.41
C ILE A 56 -16.82 -35.65 19.21
N GLU A 57 -16.53 -36.85 18.70
CA GLU A 57 -15.15 -37.26 18.40
C GLU A 57 -14.51 -36.34 17.35
N ARG A 58 -15.22 -36.05 16.26
CA ARG A 58 -14.75 -35.12 15.22
C ARG A 58 -14.55 -33.70 15.75
N ALA A 59 -15.41 -33.22 16.65
CA ALA A 59 -15.24 -31.92 17.30
C ALA A 59 -13.95 -31.88 18.13
N SER A 60 -13.66 -32.95 18.87
CA SER A 60 -12.40 -33.07 19.63
C SER A 60 -11.17 -33.08 18.73
N GLU A 61 -11.22 -33.73 17.57
CA GLU A 61 -10.11 -33.69 16.59
C GLU A 61 -9.88 -32.28 16.04
N ILE A 62 -10.96 -31.52 15.78
CA ILE A 62 -10.88 -30.14 15.32
C ILE A 62 -10.24 -29.24 16.40
N GLU A 63 -10.61 -29.40 17.67
CA GLU A 63 -10.00 -28.65 18.78
C GLU A 63 -8.50 -28.93 18.90
N GLN A 64 -8.07 -30.18 18.74
CA GLN A 64 -6.64 -30.53 18.73
C GLN A 64 -5.89 -29.89 17.55
N LEU A 65 -6.52 -29.83 16.36
CA LEU A 65 -5.95 -29.16 15.20
C LEU A 65 -5.83 -27.65 15.44
N ILE A 66 -6.85 -27.01 16.00
CA ILE A 66 -6.81 -25.58 16.34
C ILE A 66 -5.64 -25.29 17.27
N ALA A 67 -5.50 -26.04 18.37
CA ALA A 67 -4.39 -25.86 19.31
C ALA A 67 -3.01 -26.04 18.65
N LYS A 68 -2.87 -26.99 17.72
CA LYS A 68 -1.63 -27.20 16.97
C LYS A 68 -1.32 -26.01 16.05
N TYR A 69 -2.33 -25.45 15.38
CA TYR A 69 -2.16 -24.29 14.51
C TYR A 69 -1.83 -23.02 15.30
N GLU A 70 -2.48 -22.81 16.44
CA GLU A 70 -2.19 -21.68 17.34
C GLU A 70 -0.73 -21.74 17.82
N ALA A 71 -0.27 -22.89 18.31
CA ALA A 71 1.12 -23.07 18.75
C ALA A 71 2.14 -22.84 17.61
N ALA A 72 1.85 -23.33 16.40
CA ALA A 72 2.70 -23.09 15.24
C ALA A 72 2.72 -21.61 14.81
N SER A 73 1.58 -20.93 14.91
CA SER A 73 1.45 -19.50 14.60
C SER A 73 2.22 -18.65 15.61
N ASP A 74 2.13 -18.95 16.91
CA ASP A 74 2.88 -18.29 17.97
C ASP A 74 4.38 -18.48 17.80
N GLN A 75 4.84 -19.71 17.52
CA GLN A 75 6.25 -19.99 17.26
C GLN A 75 6.78 -19.22 16.05
N THR A 76 6.00 -19.17 14.96
CA THR A 76 6.38 -18.44 13.73
C THR A 76 6.43 -16.94 13.99
N THR A 77 5.44 -16.40 14.71
CA THR A 77 5.38 -14.99 15.08
C THR A 77 6.58 -14.60 15.94
N HIS A 78 6.91 -15.40 16.95
CA HIS A 78 8.07 -15.16 17.82
C HIS A 78 9.38 -15.21 17.04
N ALA A 79 9.54 -16.17 16.12
CA ALA A 79 10.71 -16.26 15.26
C ALA A 79 10.86 -15.04 14.33
N LEU A 80 9.75 -14.55 13.77
CA LEU A 80 9.74 -13.36 12.92
C LEU A 80 10.09 -12.10 13.72
N VAL A 81 9.52 -11.93 14.92
CA VAL A 81 9.85 -10.80 15.80
C VAL A 81 11.34 -10.79 16.14
N LYS A 82 11.92 -11.94 16.50
CA LYS A 82 13.35 -12.06 16.78
C LYS A 82 14.24 -11.71 15.58
N LEU A 83 13.84 -12.14 14.38
CA LEU A 83 14.55 -11.81 13.14
C LEU A 83 14.52 -10.31 12.85
N LEU A 84 13.35 -9.67 13.03
CA LEU A 84 13.18 -8.24 12.82
C LEU A 84 13.98 -7.41 13.82
N ASP A 85 13.98 -7.81 15.09
CA ASP A 85 14.77 -7.17 16.15
C ASP A 85 16.27 -7.22 15.83
N THR A 86 16.77 -8.41 15.44
CA THR A 86 18.17 -8.59 15.01
C THR A 86 18.52 -7.67 13.82
N ARG A 87 17.62 -7.58 12.83
CA ARG A 87 17.82 -6.74 11.65
C ARG A 87 17.80 -5.25 11.99
N LEU A 88 16.94 -4.84 12.94
CA LEU A 88 16.87 -3.45 13.40
C LEU A 88 18.19 -3.05 14.08
N THR A 89 18.70 -3.86 15.00
CA THR A 89 20.00 -3.61 15.65
C THR A 89 21.14 -3.50 14.64
N GLN A 90 21.16 -4.34 13.59
CA GLN A 90 22.16 -4.24 12.54
C GLN A 90 22.07 -2.91 11.76
N ILE A 91 20.86 -2.46 11.44
CA ILE A 91 20.64 -1.19 10.73
C ILE A 91 21.08 0.00 11.60
N GLU A 92 20.79 -0.03 12.90
CA GLU A 92 21.21 1.00 13.84
C GLU A 92 22.74 1.07 13.95
N ALA A 93 23.42 -0.07 14.02
CA ALA A 93 24.88 -0.15 14.02
C ALA A 93 25.49 0.38 12.70
N ASP A 94 24.93 -0.01 11.56
CA ASP A 94 25.36 0.47 10.24
C ASP A 94 25.17 1.98 10.09
N TYR A 95 24.07 2.52 10.63
CA TYR A 95 23.80 3.95 10.62
C TYR A 95 24.80 4.71 11.49
N ALA A 96 25.04 4.27 12.73
CA ALA A 96 26.02 4.87 13.62
C ALA A 96 27.43 4.89 13.01
N ASN A 97 27.82 3.81 12.32
CA ASN A 97 29.11 3.74 11.60
C ASN A 97 29.19 4.76 10.45
N LYS A 98 28.11 4.93 9.68
CA LYS A 98 28.06 5.92 8.59
C LYS A 98 28.07 7.34 9.11
N GLU A 99 27.36 7.61 10.21
CA GLU A 99 27.35 8.91 10.88
C GLU A 99 28.74 9.28 11.39
N ALA A 100 29.42 8.36 12.07
CA ALA A 100 30.80 8.56 12.52
C ALA A 100 31.77 8.84 11.35
N ALA A 101 31.64 8.11 10.24
CA ALA A 101 32.44 8.35 9.04
C ALA A 101 32.15 9.72 8.40
N PHE A 102 30.90 10.17 8.42
CA PHE A 102 30.50 11.47 7.92
C PHE A 102 31.05 12.62 8.79
N VAL A 103 30.94 12.50 10.12
CA VAL A 103 31.52 13.47 11.07
C VAL A 103 33.03 13.61 10.85
N LYS A 104 33.76 12.49 10.74
CA LYS A 104 35.20 12.51 10.45
C LYS A 104 35.54 13.21 9.14
N LYS A 105 34.69 13.08 8.12
CA LYS A 105 34.88 13.78 6.84
C LYS A 105 34.63 15.29 6.97
N LEU A 106 33.67 15.69 7.79
CA LEU A 106 33.42 17.10 8.09
C LEU A 106 34.60 17.73 8.85
N GLU A 107 35.13 17.04 9.87
CA GLU A 107 36.33 17.47 10.60
C GLU A 107 37.52 17.66 9.66
N ALA A 108 37.80 16.66 8.80
CA ALA A 108 38.89 16.77 7.83
C ALA A 108 38.69 17.91 6.81
N THR A 109 37.44 18.22 6.45
CA THR A 109 37.12 19.36 5.57
C THR A 109 37.33 20.68 6.30
N ALA A 110 36.94 20.79 7.57
CA ALA A 110 37.17 21.95 8.40
C ALA A 110 38.67 22.23 8.59
N ASP A 111 39.48 21.20 8.88
CA ASP A 111 40.93 21.31 9.00
C ASP A 111 41.57 21.80 7.69
N LEU A 112 41.10 21.29 6.54
CA LEU A 112 41.58 21.73 5.23
C LEU A 112 41.22 23.19 4.95
N THR A 113 39.99 23.61 5.28
CA THR A 113 39.55 25.01 5.15
C THR A 113 40.39 25.94 6.03
N GLU A 114 40.66 25.57 7.28
CA GLU A 114 41.51 26.34 8.18
C GLU A 114 42.94 26.45 7.64
N SER A 115 43.52 25.34 7.15
CA SER A 115 44.85 25.34 6.50
C SER A 115 44.92 26.28 5.29
N HIS A 116 43.89 26.28 4.44
CA HIS A 116 43.78 27.21 3.32
C HIS A 116 43.67 28.67 3.79
N TYR A 117 42.89 28.93 4.84
CA TYR A 117 42.76 30.26 5.42
C TYR A 117 44.11 30.78 5.95
N GLN A 118 44.83 29.97 6.72
CA GLN A 118 46.16 30.34 7.23
C GLN A 118 47.18 30.57 6.10
N SER A 119 47.14 29.75 5.04
CA SER A 119 47.99 29.92 3.87
C SER A 119 47.70 31.23 3.12
N ALA A 120 46.41 31.56 2.94
CA ALA A 120 45.99 32.81 2.32
C ALA A 120 46.42 34.03 3.15
N LYS A 121 46.29 33.95 4.47
CA LYS A 121 46.75 34.99 5.40
C LYS A 121 48.26 35.23 5.29
N GLN A 122 49.07 34.16 5.28
CA GLN A 122 50.53 34.27 5.09
C GLN A 122 50.91 34.87 3.73
N ALA A 123 50.15 34.54 2.68
CA ALA A 123 50.37 35.10 1.35
C ALA A 123 50.08 36.61 1.32
N ASP A 124 48.98 37.04 1.94
CA ASP A 124 48.65 38.46 2.08
C ASP A 124 49.72 39.23 2.86
N GLU A 125 50.19 38.69 4.00
CA GLU A 125 51.29 39.27 4.77
C GLU A 125 52.58 39.44 3.94
N LYS A 126 52.93 38.47 3.08
CA LYS A 126 54.07 38.57 2.16
C LYS A 126 53.86 39.61 1.07
N ILE A 127 52.66 39.70 0.50
CA ILE A 127 52.30 40.71 -0.51
C ILE A 127 52.46 42.11 0.11
N GLN A 128 51.92 42.34 1.31
CA GLN A 128 52.05 43.60 2.03
C GLN A 128 53.52 43.96 2.29
N ALA A 129 54.34 43.00 2.69
CA ALA A 129 55.78 43.21 2.89
C ALA A 129 56.51 43.61 1.59
N LEU A 130 56.21 42.95 0.47
CA LEU A 130 56.79 43.27 -0.85
C LEU A 130 56.37 44.67 -1.34
N LEU A 131 55.09 45.02 -1.19
CA LEU A 131 54.58 46.35 -1.54
C LEU A 131 55.30 47.45 -0.73
N LYS A 132 55.57 47.21 0.55
CA LYS A 132 56.35 48.13 1.38
C LYS A 132 57.79 48.29 0.89
N GLN A 133 58.44 47.21 0.42
CA GLN A 133 59.81 47.26 -0.12
C GLN A 133 59.89 48.03 -1.46
N LEU A 134 58.83 47.99 -2.26
CA LEU A 134 58.76 48.65 -3.56
C LEU A 134 58.50 50.17 -3.46
N ASN A 135 58.43 50.76 -2.26
CA ASN A 135 58.08 52.17 -2.04
C ASN A 135 56.79 52.59 -2.76
N THR A 136 55.87 51.64 -2.95
CA THR A 136 54.59 51.89 -3.62
C THR A 136 53.76 52.81 -2.73
N SER A 137 53.18 53.88 -3.28
CA SER A 137 52.39 54.81 -2.46
C SER A 137 51.18 54.09 -1.87
N ALA A 138 50.70 54.52 -0.69
CA ALA A 138 49.52 53.94 -0.04
C ALA A 138 48.29 53.90 -0.98
N GLU A 139 48.21 54.85 -1.92
CA GLU A 139 47.16 54.94 -2.93
C GLU A 139 47.29 53.87 -4.04
N GLN A 140 48.52 53.53 -4.45
CA GLN A 140 48.79 52.44 -5.40
C GLN A 140 48.56 51.06 -4.75
N VAL A 141 48.91 50.91 -3.48
CA VAL A 141 48.61 49.71 -2.68
C VAL A 141 47.09 49.53 -2.57
N ALA A 142 46.33 50.57 -2.22
CA ALA A 142 44.88 50.50 -2.13
C ALA A 142 44.22 50.12 -3.47
N LYS A 143 44.71 50.65 -4.60
CA LYS A 143 44.24 50.25 -5.95
C LYS A 143 44.53 48.78 -6.25
N LEU A 144 45.74 48.29 -5.98
CA LEU A 144 46.10 46.88 -6.18
C LEU A 144 45.29 45.97 -5.26
N THR A 145 45.16 46.29 -3.98
CA THR A 145 44.34 45.52 -3.02
C THR A 145 42.89 45.47 -3.47
N SER A 146 42.31 46.59 -3.95
CA SER A 146 40.93 46.61 -4.47
C SER A 146 40.76 45.77 -5.75
N ALA A 147 41.80 45.68 -6.60
CA ALA A 147 41.78 44.84 -7.81
C ALA A 147 41.90 43.35 -7.48
N PHE A 148 42.60 42.99 -6.40
CA PHE A 148 42.76 41.59 -5.95
C PHE A 148 41.63 41.12 -5.01
N SER A 149 40.93 42.03 -4.32
CA SER A 149 39.82 41.67 -3.40
C SER A 149 38.47 41.42 -4.08
N VAL A 150 38.40 41.46 -5.41
CA VAL A 150 37.19 41.11 -6.22
C VAL A 150 36.86 39.61 -6.22
N SER A 151 37.41 38.82 -5.29
CA SER A 151 37.24 37.36 -5.27
C SER A 151 36.83 36.77 -3.92
N SER A 152 36.49 37.60 -2.91
CA SER A 152 36.03 37.08 -1.61
C SER A 152 34.55 36.71 -1.57
N ASP A 153 33.76 37.00 -2.61
CA ASP A 153 32.36 36.58 -2.73
C ASP A 153 32.18 35.08 -3.07
N GLY A 154 33.24 34.28 -2.98
CA GLY A 154 33.15 32.82 -3.09
C GLY A 154 32.73 32.30 -4.48
N ASN A 155 32.65 33.18 -5.49
CA ASN A 155 32.20 32.85 -6.83
C ASN A 155 33.36 32.89 -7.83
N VAL A 156 34.48 32.24 -7.50
CA VAL A 156 35.47 31.88 -8.52
C VAL A 156 34.96 30.61 -9.18
N GLN A 157 34.37 30.74 -10.37
CA GLN A 157 34.22 29.63 -11.28
C GLN A 157 35.60 29.12 -11.72
N VAL A 158 36.28 28.37 -10.85
CA VAL A 158 37.23 27.38 -11.31
C VAL A 158 36.39 26.33 -12.01
N LYS A 159 36.61 26.17 -13.30
CA LYS A 159 35.82 25.36 -14.24
C LYS A 159 35.80 23.84 -13.95
N ASN A 160 36.02 23.42 -12.70
CA ASN A 160 35.98 22.03 -12.25
C ASN A 160 35.78 21.84 -10.73
N LEU A 161 35.18 22.77 -9.98
CA LEU A 161 34.68 22.46 -8.62
C LEU A 161 33.71 23.56 -8.14
N GLU A 162 32.41 23.40 -8.40
CA GLU A 162 31.40 24.18 -7.67
C GLU A 162 31.22 23.55 -6.29
N VAL A 163 31.76 24.21 -5.26
CA VAL A 163 31.39 23.98 -3.86
C VAL A 163 30.79 25.28 -3.34
N SER A 164 29.50 25.46 -3.57
CA SER A 164 28.69 26.46 -2.88
C SER A 164 28.22 25.85 -1.55
N GLY A 165 28.85 26.27 -0.46
CA GLY A 165 28.52 25.82 0.90
C GLY A 165 28.10 26.99 1.78
N THR A 166 26.84 27.38 1.74
CA THR A 166 26.23 28.17 2.81
C THR A 166 25.89 27.21 3.94
N LEU A 167 26.74 27.17 4.99
CA LEU A 167 26.49 26.41 6.20
C LEU A 167 25.36 27.09 7.01
N LYS A 168 24.12 26.76 6.68
CA LYS A 168 23.07 26.66 7.70
C LYS A 168 23.09 25.22 8.19
N THR A 169 23.51 25.03 9.43
CA THR A 169 23.29 23.82 10.22
C THR A 169 21.80 23.64 10.43
N THR A 170 21.10 23.13 9.42
CA THR A 170 19.80 22.48 9.61
C THR A 170 20.09 21.01 9.81
N GLU A 171 19.59 20.45 10.91
CA GLU A 171 19.41 19.01 11.13
C GLU A 171 19.10 18.29 9.81
N PRO A 172 19.52 17.02 9.62
CA PRO A 172 19.14 16.26 8.44
C PRO A 172 17.62 16.32 8.29
N VAL A 173 17.16 17.13 7.34
CA VAL A 173 15.73 17.30 7.07
C VAL A 173 15.25 15.92 6.68
N GLN A 174 14.55 15.25 7.59
CA GLN A 174 13.90 13.99 7.28
C GLN A 174 12.89 14.30 6.18
N VAL A 175 13.28 14.01 4.94
CA VAL A 175 12.43 14.15 3.77
C VAL A 175 11.30 13.14 3.92
N LYS A 176 10.19 13.58 4.52
CA LYS A 176 9.06 12.73 4.86
C LYS A 176 8.33 12.36 3.58
N THR A 177 8.61 11.15 3.08
CA THR A 177 7.87 10.57 1.98
C THR A 177 6.53 10.06 2.50
N LEU A 178 5.44 10.59 1.94
CA LEU A 178 4.07 10.22 2.32
C LEU A 178 3.39 9.52 1.15
N MET A 179 2.52 8.55 1.44
CA MET A 179 1.76 7.83 0.43
C MET A 179 0.49 8.60 0.09
N VAL A 180 0.30 8.98 -1.16
CA VAL A 180 -0.94 9.58 -1.65
C VAL A 180 -1.94 8.51 -1.98
N TYR A 181 -1.49 7.43 -2.62
CA TYR A 181 -2.30 6.25 -2.79
C TYR A 181 -1.48 4.99 -3.00
N ASN A 182 -2.14 3.86 -2.80
CA ASN A 182 -1.64 2.53 -3.09
C ASN A 182 -2.80 1.69 -3.64
N SER A 183 -2.60 1.10 -4.81
CA SER A 183 -3.47 0.05 -5.34
C SER A 183 -2.73 -1.26 -5.29
N VAL A 184 -3.36 -2.30 -4.74
CA VAL A 184 -2.75 -3.62 -4.54
C VAL A 184 -3.57 -4.68 -5.27
N ALA A 185 -2.88 -5.66 -5.84
CA ALA A 185 -3.49 -6.82 -6.43
C ALA A 185 -4.32 -7.60 -5.39
N ASN A 186 -5.48 -8.02 -5.83
CA ASN A 186 -6.39 -8.85 -5.08
C ASN A 186 -6.07 -10.33 -5.33
N GLU A 187 -5.31 -10.91 -4.41
CA GLU A 187 -4.96 -12.34 -4.46
C GLU A 187 -6.17 -13.26 -4.16
N GLU A 188 -7.26 -12.72 -3.60
CA GLU A 188 -8.51 -13.45 -3.29
C GLU A 188 -9.52 -13.46 -4.46
N GLY A 189 -9.23 -12.72 -5.54
CA GLY A 189 -10.08 -12.62 -6.74
C GLY A 189 -11.53 -12.18 -6.42
N PRO A 190 -12.57 -12.76 -7.04
CA PRO A 190 -13.95 -12.33 -6.86
C PRO A 190 -14.51 -12.46 -5.43
N LYS A 191 -13.80 -13.16 -4.53
CA LYS A 191 -14.22 -13.35 -3.13
C LYS A 191 -13.85 -12.19 -2.21
N ALA A 192 -12.97 -11.29 -2.66
CA ALA A 192 -12.49 -10.20 -1.84
C ALA A 192 -13.61 -9.24 -1.45
N GLN A 193 -13.58 -8.81 -0.18
CA GLN A 193 -14.56 -7.88 0.39
C GLN A 193 -13.90 -6.62 0.94
N GLY A 194 -14.68 -5.54 1.05
CA GLY A 194 -14.22 -4.28 1.62
C GLY A 194 -13.00 -3.71 0.89
N ASN A 195 -11.93 -3.40 1.64
CA ASN A 195 -10.71 -2.83 1.09
C ASN A 195 -9.83 -3.84 0.31
N ALA A 196 -10.11 -5.14 0.42
CA ALA A 196 -9.43 -6.16 -0.39
C ALA A 196 -10.01 -6.25 -1.81
N ASN A 197 -11.24 -5.79 -2.02
CA ASN A 197 -11.82 -5.66 -3.36
C ASN A 197 -11.29 -4.38 -4.03
N THR A 198 -10.19 -4.51 -4.78
CA THR A 198 -9.49 -3.36 -5.37
C THR A 198 -10.37 -2.57 -6.34
N LEU A 199 -11.19 -3.23 -7.16
CA LEU A 199 -12.12 -2.55 -8.06
C LEU A 199 -13.09 -1.65 -7.27
N ALA A 200 -13.80 -2.20 -6.28
CA ALA A 200 -14.75 -1.44 -5.45
C ALA A 200 -14.04 -0.38 -4.59
N PHE A 201 -12.79 -0.61 -4.19
CA PHE A 201 -11.99 0.39 -3.48
C PHE A 201 -11.82 1.67 -4.32
N TRP A 202 -11.57 1.52 -5.62
CA TRP A 202 -11.30 2.63 -6.52
C TRP A 202 -12.53 3.28 -7.15
N GLN A 203 -13.74 2.82 -6.82
CA GLN A 203 -14.99 3.47 -7.21
C GLN A 203 -15.33 4.59 -6.21
N ILE A 204 -14.66 5.74 -6.38
CA ILE A 204 -14.78 6.89 -5.47
C ILE A 204 -15.57 8.00 -6.18
N PRO A 205 -16.78 8.36 -5.71
CA PRO A 205 -17.54 9.42 -6.35
C PRO A 205 -16.86 10.79 -6.15
N TYR A 206 -17.12 11.74 -7.05
CA TYR A 206 -16.44 13.04 -7.08
C TYR A 206 -16.65 13.85 -5.80
N LYS A 207 -17.83 13.72 -5.18
CA LYS A 207 -18.11 14.34 -3.86
C LYS A 207 -17.14 13.86 -2.76
N ASP A 208 -16.56 12.68 -2.92
CA ASP A 208 -15.66 12.03 -1.96
C ASP A 208 -14.18 12.11 -2.39
N ARG A 209 -13.85 12.84 -3.47
CA ARG A 209 -12.48 12.98 -4.03
C ARG A 209 -11.41 13.48 -3.06
N PHE A 210 -11.79 14.02 -1.90
CA PHE A 210 -10.87 14.43 -0.84
C PHE A 210 -11.00 13.63 0.47
N LYS A 211 -11.84 12.58 0.50
CA LYS A 211 -11.97 11.70 1.65
C LYS A 211 -10.85 10.68 1.66
N VAL A 212 -10.24 10.49 2.82
CA VAL A 212 -9.26 9.43 3.05
C VAL A 212 -9.99 8.09 3.07
N LYS A 213 -9.44 7.08 2.39
CA LYS A 213 -9.98 5.71 2.34
C LYS A 213 -8.84 4.71 2.55
N GLY A 214 -9.09 3.67 3.33
CA GLY A 214 -8.09 2.63 3.65
C GLY A 214 -7.07 3.04 4.72
N VAL A 215 -6.06 2.20 4.91
CA VAL A 215 -4.96 2.38 5.87
C VAL A 215 -3.64 2.50 5.10
N ALA A 216 -2.75 3.40 5.53
CA ALA A 216 -1.46 3.64 4.89
C ALA A 216 -0.50 2.45 5.09
N ASP A 217 -0.71 1.38 4.34
CA ASP A 217 0.08 0.15 4.33
C ASP A 217 0.31 -0.28 2.87
N LEU A 218 1.53 -0.69 2.53
CA LEU A 218 1.87 -1.11 1.17
C LEU A 218 1.13 -2.38 0.72
N ARG A 219 0.61 -3.16 1.67
CA ARG A 219 -0.13 -4.39 1.42
C ARG A 219 -1.63 -4.16 1.23
N LEU A 220 -2.11 -2.94 1.47
CA LEU A 220 -3.53 -2.60 1.42
C LEU A 220 -3.80 -1.48 0.43
N ASN A 221 -5.01 -1.46 -0.12
CA ASN A 221 -5.47 -0.31 -0.88
C ASN A 221 -5.56 0.92 0.04
N TYR A 222 -5.06 2.06 -0.44
CA TYR A 222 -5.01 3.31 0.30
C TYR A 222 -5.21 4.52 -0.61
N TYR A 223 -5.91 5.54 -0.12
CA TYR A 223 -6.11 6.80 -0.80
C TYR A 223 -6.17 7.96 0.21
N ASN A 224 -5.23 8.90 0.09
CA ASN A 224 -5.15 10.12 0.88
C ASN A 224 -4.91 11.36 0.01
N PRO A 225 -5.98 11.85 -0.64
CA PRO A 225 -5.92 12.99 -1.54
C PRO A 225 -5.73 14.32 -0.81
N THR A 226 -5.87 14.37 0.51
CA THR A 226 -5.63 15.61 1.29
C THR A 226 -4.18 16.07 1.17
N LEU A 227 -3.26 15.14 0.85
CA LEU A 227 -1.86 15.45 0.62
C LEU A 227 -1.64 16.34 -0.60
N TYR A 228 -2.50 16.27 -1.63
CA TYR A 228 -2.40 17.15 -2.79
C TYR A 228 -2.66 18.63 -2.44
N LYS A 229 -3.32 18.92 -1.31
CA LYS A 229 -3.67 20.29 -0.86
C LYS A 229 -2.58 20.96 -0.02
N LYS A 230 -1.49 20.27 0.29
CA LYS A 230 -0.46 20.80 1.20
C LYS A 230 0.50 21.80 0.55
N GLY A 231 0.40 21.99 -0.76
CA GLY A 231 1.19 22.97 -1.52
C GLY A 231 2.18 22.31 -2.48
N PRO A 232 3.25 23.03 -2.85
CA PRO A 232 4.27 22.52 -3.76
C PRO A 232 4.91 21.24 -3.26
N ALA A 233 5.04 20.26 -4.15
CA ALA A 233 5.60 18.96 -3.79
C ALA A 233 6.16 18.23 -5.02
N THR A 234 6.98 17.22 -4.74
CA THR A 234 7.42 16.21 -5.70
C THR A 234 6.63 14.92 -5.51
N TYR A 235 6.16 14.34 -6.62
CA TYR A 235 5.38 13.11 -6.66
C TYR A 235 6.15 12.03 -7.39
N ILE A 236 6.02 10.79 -6.92
CA ILE A 236 6.67 9.62 -7.52
C ILE A 236 5.64 8.51 -7.65
N ASP A 237 5.40 8.04 -8.87
CA ASP A 237 4.65 6.79 -9.09
C ASP A 237 5.63 5.64 -9.24
N VAL A 238 5.38 4.57 -8.51
CA VAL A 238 6.09 3.30 -8.62
C VAL A 238 5.12 2.17 -8.92
N VAL A 239 5.62 1.13 -9.56
CA VAL A 239 4.91 -0.11 -9.83
C VAL A 239 5.71 -1.29 -9.32
N GLU A 240 5.02 -2.29 -8.78
CA GLU A 240 5.58 -3.59 -8.43
C GLU A 240 5.04 -4.65 -9.39
N GLY A 241 5.91 -5.24 -10.20
CA GLY A 241 5.55 -6.30 -11.14
C GLY A 241 5.22 -7.63 -10.45
N LEU A 242 4.76 -8.61 -11.23
CA LEU A 242 4.33 -9.93 -10.75
C LEU A 242 5.41 -10.72 -9.97
N GLU A 243 6.69 -10.41 -10.20
CA GLU A 243 7.83 -11.06 -9.52
C GLU A 243 8.39 -10.22 -8.37
N GLY A 244 7.65 -9.20 -7.91
CA GLY A 244 8.05 -8.33 -6.79
C GLY A 244 9.08 -7.26 -7.17
N LYS A 245 9.50 -7.18 -8.44
CA LYS A 245 10.39 -6.11 -8.91
C LYS A 245 9.66 -4.77 -8.90
N VAL A 246 10.25 -3.79 -8.20
CA VAL A 246 9.74 -2.41 -8.15
C VAL A 246 10.45 -1.55 -9.19
N ALA A 247 9.70 -0.73 -9.91
CA ALA A 247 10.21 0.23 -10.89
C ALA A 247 9.49 1.57 -10.76
N MET A 248 10.20 2.67 -11.04
CA MET A 248 9.62 4.02 -11.10
C MET A 248 8.91 4.22 -12.44
N LEU A 249 7.64 4.59 -12.40
CA LEU A 249 6.85 4.97 -13.58
C LEU A 249 7.15 6.43 -13.95
N MET A 250 7.03 7.34 -12.98
CA MET A 250 7.27 8.76 -13.20
C MET A 250 7.69 9.46 -11.91
N LYS A 251 8.40 10.58 -12.07
CA LYS A 251 8.64 11.59 -11.05
C LYS A 251 8.23 12.94 -11.63
N ALA A 252 7.42 13.68 -10.88
CA ALA A 252 6.89 14.98 -11.29
C ALA A 252 6.85 15.95 -10.10
N SER A 253 6.71 17.24 -10.36
CA SER A 253 6.34 18.22 -9.33
C SER A 253 5.05 18.94 -9.71
N ALA A 254 4.38 19.51 -8.72
CA ALA A 254 3.24 20.41 -8.90
C ALA A 254 3.20 21.39 -7.73
N GLU A 255 2.58 22.55 -7.93
CA GLU A 255 2.39 23.59 -6.90
C GLU A 255 1.20 23.30 -5.97
N GLY A 256 0.46 22.22 -6.25
CA GLY A 256 -0.72 21.78 -5.53
C GLY A 256 -1.74 21.17 -6.49
N ILE A 257 -3.00 21.12 -6.07
CA ILE A 257 -4.13 20.66 -6.88
C ILE A 257 -5.26 21.69 -6.81
N ASP A 258 -5.93 21.92 -7.93
CA ASP A 258 -7.18 22.68 -7.95
C ASP A 258 -8.28 21.85 -7.28
N PRO A 259 -8.87 22.30 -6.15
CA PRO A 259 -9.87 21.53 -5.43
C PRO A 259 -11.22 21.39 -6.18
N LYS A 260 -11.47 22.20 -7.21
CA LYS A 260 -12.69 22.16 -8.02
C LYS A 260 -12.57 21.31 -9.27
N THR A 261 -11.37 21.14 -9.81
CA THR A 261 -11.17 20.39 -11.05
C THR A 261 -10.33 19.13 -10.87
N MET A 262 -9.66 19.00 -9.72
CA MET A 262 -8.67 17.97 -9.42
C MET A 262 -7.51 17.93 -10.43
N LYS A 263 -7.24 19.04 -11.12
CA LYS A 263 -6.05 19.18 -11.97
C LYS A 263 -4.87 19.63 -11.12
N MET A 264 -3.70 19.06 -11.38
CA MET A 264 -2.46 19.53 -10.77
C MET A 264 -2.19 20.98 -11.21
N ILE A 265 -1.74 21.83 -10.30
CA ILE A 265 -1.37 23.21 -10.60
C ILE A 265 0.09 23.22 -11.05
N ASN A 266 0.34 23.75 -12.24
CA ASN A 266 1.68 23.87 -12.85
C ASN A 266 2.51 22.57 -12.78
N PRO A 267 1.97 21.41 -13.22
CA PRO A 267 2.70 20.16 -13.15
C PRO A 267 3.95 20.21 -14.05
N LYS A 268 5.06 19.65 -13.58
CA LYS A 268 6.32 19.55 -14.31
C LYS A 268 6.83 18.11 -14.27
N PHE A 269 7.19 17.58 -15.43
CA PHE A 269 7.86 16.29 -15.55
C PHE A 269 9.32 16.42 -15.10
N LEU A 270 9.79 15.49 -14.25
CA LEU A 270 11.16 15.48 -13.75
C LEU A 270 11.94 14.25 -14.25
N ALA A 271 11.36 13.05 -14.18
CA ALA A 271 12.01 11.81 -14.62
C ALA A 271 11.01 10.67 -14.87
N GLY A 272 11.50 9.56 -15.47
CA GLY A 272 10.73 8.35 -15.73
C GLY A 272 10.12 8.33 -17.13
N LYS A 273 8.87 7.87 -17.24
CA LYS A 273 8.19 7.73 -18.52
C LYS A 273 7.24 8.92 -18.74
N LYS A 274 7.49 9.66 -19.82
CA LYS A 274 6.77 10.90 -20.14
C LYS A 274 5.28 10.65 -20.44
N THR A 275 4.97 9.50 -21.02
CA THR A 275 3.60 9.04 -21.30
C THR A 275 2.78 8.89 -20.02
N GLU A 276 3.34 8.30 -18.97
CA GLU A 276 2.70 8.08 -17.68
C GLU A 276 2.46 9.42 -16.99
N TYR A 277 3.44 10.32 -17.04
CA TYR A 277 3.26 11.69 -16.57
C TYR A 277 2.06 12.38 -17.22
N TYR A 278 1.94 12.33 -18.55
CA TYR A 278 0.82 12.96 -19.25
C TYR A 278 -0.51 12.28 -18.89
N HIS A 279 -0.59 10.97 -18.97
CA HIS A 279 -1.86 10.25 -18.80
C HIS A 279 -2.32 10.12 -17.34
N GLN A 280 -1.42 10.25 -16.35
CA GLN A 280 -1.71 9.87 -14.96
C GLN A 280 -1.39 10.96 -13.94
N PHE A 281 -0.83 12.10 -14.36
CA PHE A 281 -0.46 13.17 -13.44
C PHE A 281 -0.83 14.56 -13.96
N ALA A 282 -0.46 14.89 -15.20
CA ALA A 282 -0.59 16.25 -15.72
C ALA A 282 -2.03 16.63 -16.14
N ASN A 283 -2.87 15.63 -16.42
CA ASN A 283 -4.27 15.81 -16.80
C ASN A 283 -5.18 15.73 -15.57
N GLY A 284 -6.49 15.78 -15.77
CA GLY A 284 -7.44 15.82 -14.65
C GLY A 284 -7.82 14.45 -14.12
N TRP A 285 -8.51 14.48 -12.99
CA TRP A 285 -9.02 13.32 -12.28
C TRP A 285 -10.47 13.07 -12.70
N SER A 286 -10.83 11.83 -13.01
CA SER A 286 -12.20 11.45 -13.34
C SER A 286 -12.72 10.37 -12.40
N SER A 287 -14.03 10.39 -12.18
CA SER A 287 -14.84 9.37 -11.52
C SER A 287 -16.08 9.08 -12.38
N ASP A 288 -16.90 8.12 -11.98
CA ASP A 288 -18.16 7.79 -12.68
C ASP A 288 -19.12 8.99 -12.83
N ASP A 289 -19.07 9.92 -11.87
CA ASP A 289 -19.95 11.10 -11.78
C ASP A 289 -19.24 12.43 -12.10
N TYR A 290 -17.99 12.40 -12.57
CA TYR A 290 -17.25 13.59 -12.98
C TYR A 290 -16.18 13.25 -14.03
N ASP A 291 -16.18 14.01 -15.12
CA ASP A 291 -15.20 13.88 -16.18
C ASP A 291 -14.18 15.03 -16.11
N GLY A 292 -12.99 14.72 -15.62
CA GLY A 292 -11.86 15.64 -15.59
C GLY A 292 -10.80 15.34 -16.64
N ASP A 293 -10.99 14.30 -17.45
CA ASP A 293 -9.98 13.81 -18.36
C ASP A 293 -9.98 14.56 -19.69
N THR A 294 -9.15 14.12 -20.63
CA THR A 294 -8.99 14.78 -21.93
C THR A 294 -9.49 13.93 -23.09
N SER A 295 -10.21 12.84 -22.81
CA SER A 295 -10.82 12.02 -23.83
C SER A 295 -11.97 12.78 -24.47
N ALA A 296 -11.97 12.89 -25.80
CA ALA A 296 -13.04 13.59 -26.51
C ALA A 296 -14.36 12.81 -26.57
N ASN A 297 -14.30 11.48 -26.37
CA ASN A 297 -15.39 10.59 -26.75
C ASN A 297 -16.07 9.91 -25.56
N VAL A 298 -15.40 9.84 -24.40
CA VAL A 298 -15.91 9.10 -23.24
C VAL A 298 -15.19 9.51 -21.97
N ASN A 299 -15.93 9.61 -20.85
CA ASN A 299 -15.35 9.65 -19.51
C ASN A 299 -14.63 8.32 -19.25
N CYS A 300 -13.30 8.38 -19.11
CA CYS A 300 -12.46 7.20 -18.97
C CYS A 300 -12.79 6.39 -17.71
N ALA A 301 -13.16 7.05 -16.60
CA ALA A 301 -13.60 6.32 -15.41
C ALA A 301 -14.86 5.49 -15.71
N THR A 302 -15.84 6.06 -16.42
CA THR A 302 -17.07 5.34 -16.79
C THR A 302 -16.78 4.17 -17.73
N ALA A 303 -15.90 4.36 -18.73
CA ALA A 303 -15.51 3.31 -19.67
C ALA A 303 -14.78 2.14 -19.01
N TYR A 304 -13.96 2.42 -18.00
CA TYR A 304 -13.08 1.45 -17.34
C TYR A 304 -13.55 1.12 -15.93
N ALA A 305 -14.78 0.61 -15.84
CA ALA A 305 -15.39 0.05 -14.63
C ALA A 305 -15.46 0.98 -13.41
N LYS A 306 -15.64 2.28 -13.66
CA LYS A 306 -15.83 3.33 -12.63
C LYS A 306 -14.61 3.56 -11.76
N VAL A 307 -13.44 3.12 -12.22
CA VAL A 307 -12.18 3.35 -11.50
C VAL A 307 -11.85 4.83 -11.54
N THR A 308 -11.47 5.35 -10.38
CA THR A 308 -11.24 6.76 -10.18
C THR A 308 -9.76 7.05 -10.03
N GLN A 309 -9.23 7.91 -10.91
CA GLN A 309 -7.81 8.31 -10.94
C GLN A 309 -7.63 9.53 -11.85
N HIS A 310 -6.39 9.99 -12.00
CA HIS A 310 -6.05 10.93 -13.07
C HIS A 310 -6.03 10.20 -14.41
N TYR A 311 -6.62 10.80 -15.43
CA TYR A 311 -6.73 10.26 -16.78
C TYR A 311 -6.35 11.36 -17.80
N GLY A 312 -5.64 10.96 -18.85
CA GLY A 312 -5.41 11.78 -20.04
C GLY A 312 -6.32 11.32 -21.17
N GLY A 313 -5.76 10.86 -22.28
CA GLY A 313 -6.47 10.03 -23.27
C GLY A 313 -6.72 8.63 -22.71
N CYS A 314 -7.52 8.57 -21.64
CA CYS A 314 -7.60 7.46 -20.70
C CYS A 314 -6.22 7.12 -20.13
N TRP A 315 -5.90 5.84 -19.98
CA TRP A 315 -4.86 5.41 -19.05
C TRP A 315 -3.69 4.67 -19.69
N ARG A 316 -2.54 4.74 -19.01
CA ARG A 316 -1.35 3.88 -19.23
C ARG A 316 -1.19 2.80 -18.16
N TYR A 317 -1.83 3.02 -17.02
CA TYR A 317 -2.07 2.05 -15.97
C TYR A 317 -3.43 2.33 -15.34
N ASN A 318 -4.12 1.31 -14.86
CA ASN A 318 -5.39 1.47 -14.17
C ASN A 318 -5.26 0.94 -12.76
N LEU A 319 -5.89 1.59 -11.79
CA LEU A 319 -5.77 1.24 -10.39
C LEU A 319 -6.72 0.12 -9.95
N GLY A 320 -7.77 -0.20 -10.71
CA GLY A 320 -8.77 -1.17 -10.25
C GLY A 320 -9.41 -2.05 -11.32
N ALA A 321 -9.12 -1.80 -12.60
CA ALA A 321 -9.73 -2.47 -13.73
C ALA A 321 -8.69 -2.85 -14.78
N ASP A 322 -9.08 -3.77 -15.64
CA ASP A 322 -8.38 -4.11 -16.87
C ASP A 322 -8.85 -3.18 -18.01
N ALA A 323 -8.13 -3.11 -19.13
CA ALA A 323 -8.62 -2.53 -20.38
C ALA A 323 -9.04 -3.60 -21.39
N ASP A 324 -8.62 -4.85 -21.19
CA ASP A 324 -8.98 -5.95 -22.06
C ASP A 324 -10.39 -6.44 -21.72
N SER A 325 -11.09 -7.05 -22.69
CA SER A 325 -12.44 -7.57 -22.45
C SER A 325 -12.35 -8.97 -21.81
N PRO A 326 -12.99 -9.23 -20.65
CA PRO A 326 -13.82 -8.31 -19.88
C PRO A 326 -13.02 -7.33 -19.02
N VAL A 327 -13.42 -6.05 -19.04
CA VAL A 327 -12.76 -4.93 -18.31
C VAL A 327 -12.66 -5.19 -16.79
N GLN A 328 -13.53 -6.05 -16.26
CA GLN A 328 -13.48 -6.51 -14.89
C GLN A 328 -12.73 -7.86 -14.84
N ASP A 329 -11.39 -7.84 -14.87
CA ASP A 329 -10.54 -9.04 -14.75
C ASP A 329 -10.60 -9.63 -13.34
N SER A 330 -11.71 -10.31 -13.02
CA SER A 330 -11.90 -11.07 -11.78
C SER A 330 -11.59 -10.29 -10.49
N HIS A 331 -11.67 -8.96 -10.54
CA HIS A 331 -11.31 -8.03 -9.48
C HIS A 331 -9.82 -8.01 -9.09
N TRP A 332 -8.89 -8.40 -9.99
CA TRP A 332 -7.45 -8.37 -9.72
C TRP A 332 -6.96 -7.01 -9.23
N GLY A 333 -7.38 -5.92 -9.87
CA GLY A 333 -6.99 -4.57 -9.47
C GLY A 333 -6.05 -3.89 -10.46
N PRO A 334 -4.79 -3.61 -10.10
CA PRO A 334 -3.95 -2.73 -10.90
C PRO A 334 -3.37 -3.42 -12.15
N HIS A 335 -3.43 -2.71 -13.27
CA HIS A 335 -2.88 -3.13 -14.56
C HIS A 335 -1.97 -2.07 -15.15
N LEU A 336 -0.96 -2.48 -15.91
CA LEU A 336 0.02 -1.62 -16.57
C LEU A 336 0.10 -1.97 -18.05
N TYR A 337 0.14 -0.95 -18.91
CA TYR A 337 0.31 -1.17 -20.35
C TYR A 337 1.58 -1.98 -20.66
N ARG A 338 1.45 -3.03 -21.48
CA ARG A 338 2.51 -4.03 -21.69
C ARG A 338 3.84 -3.44 -22.14
N TYR A 339 3.83 -2.44 -23.03
CA TYR A 339 5.07 -1.84 -23.54
C TYR A 339 5.77 -1.01 -22.46
N THR A 340 5.00 -0.40 -21.55
CA THR A 340 5.58 0.25 -20.36
C THR A 340 6.24 -0.81 -19.47
N ALA A 341 5.55 -1.91 -19.17
CA ALA A 341 6.09 -3.00 -18.35
C ALA A 341 7.39 -3.58 -18.94
N GLN A 342 7.40 -3.90 -20.24
CA GLN A 342 8.58 -4.38 -20.96
C GLN A 342 9.74 -3.38 -20.90
N SER A 343 9.46 -2.10 -21.10
CA SER A 343 10.48 -1.05 -21.06
C SER A 343 11.05 -0.77 -19.65
N LEU A 344 10.41 -1.30 -18.61
CA LEU A 344 10.88 -1.32 -17.22
C LEU A 344 11.47 -2.69 -16.83
N ASN A 345 11.55 -3.61 -17.79
CA ASN A 345 11.99 -4.98 -17.61
C ASN A 345 11.19 -5.67 -16.48
N LEU A 346 9.87 -5.54 -16.52
CA LEU A 346 8.91 -6.24 -15.67
C LEU A 346 8.31 -7.42 -16.45
N LYS A 347 7.96 -8.49 -15.73
CA LYS A 347 7.24 -9.63 -16.30
C LYS A 347 5.87 -9.19 -16.82
N ILE A 348 5.52 -9.68 -18.00
CA ILE A 348 4.20 -9.58 -18.59
C ILE A 348 3.50 -10.94 -18.52
N ASP A 349 2.19 -10.93 -18.38
CA ASP A 349 1.31 -12.11 -18.34
C ASP A 349 0.68 -12.46 -19.71
N GLY A 350 1.05 -11.73 -20.77
CA GLY A 350 0.59 -11.96 -22.14
C GLY A 350 -0.59 -11.09 -22.59
N SER A 351 -1.19 -10.31 -21.68
CA SER A 351 -2.25 -9.34 -22.01
C SER A 351 -1.68 -8.01 -22.54
N ASP A 352 -2.53 -7.16 -23.13
CA ASP A 352 -2.12 -5.82 -23.57
C ASP A 352 -1.97 -4.85 -22.39
N HIS A 353 -2.72 -5.12 -21.32
CA HIS A 353 -2.64 -4.43 -20.04
C HIS A 353 -2.30 -5.42 -18.94
N THR A 354 -1.01 -5.65 -18.74
CA THR A 354 -0.51 -6.70 -17.84
C THR A 354 -0.84 -6.42 -16.38
N ARG A 355 -1.24 -7.47 -15.67
CA ARG A 355 -1.41 -7.43 -14.22
C ARG A 355 -0.12 -7.04 -13.53
N VAL A 356 -0.23 -6.20 -12.51
CA VAL A 356 0.86 -5.86 -11.60
C VAL A 356 0.43 -6.09 -10.17
N ARG A 357 1.38 -6.28 -9.25
CA ARG A 357 1.06 -6.51 -7.84
C ARG A 357 0.63 -5.23 -7.14
N ARG A 358 1.18 -4.08 -7.56
CA ARG A 358 0.95 -2.82 -6.88
C ARG A 358 1.28 -1.61 -7.74
N ILE A 359 0.54 -0.53 -7.55
CA ILE A 359 0.88 0.81 -8.05
C ILE A 359 0.73 1.80 -6.90
N THR A 360 1.77 2.57 -6.61
CA THR A 360 1.79 3.50 -5.48
C THR A 360 2.22 4.88 -5.94
N ARG A 361 1.54 5.93 -5.47
CA ARG A 361 2.01 7.31 -5.57
C ARG A 361 2.49 7.79 -4.22
N TYR A 362 3.71 8.31 -4.19
CA TYR A 362 4.26 9.04 -3.07
C TYR A 362 4.29 10.53 -3.33
N VAL A 363 4.36 11.30 -2.26
CA VAL A 363 4.58 12.74 -2.25
C VAL A 363 5.70 13.09 -1.27
N ILE A 364 6.50 14.08 -1.64
CA ILE A 364 7.63 14.62 -0.90
C ILE A 364 7.49 16.14 -0.90
N PHE A 365 7.43 16.75 0.28
CA PHE A 365 7.28 18.20 0.46
C PHE A 365 8.63 18.88 0.63
#